data_AF-A0A6N8V1Z3-F1
#
_entry.id   AF-A0A6N8V1Z3-F1
#
_cell.length_a   1.000
_cell.length_b   1.000
_cell.length_c   1.000
_cell.angle_alpha   90.00
_cell.angle_beta   90.00
_cell.angle_gamma   90.00
#
_symmetry.space_group_name_H-M   'P 1'
#
loop_
_entity.id
_entity.type
_entity.pdbx_description
1 polymer ?
#
loop_
_entity_poly.entity_id
_entity_poly.type
_entity_poly.pdbx_seq_one_letter_code
_entity_poly.pdbx_strand_id
1 'polypeptide(L)'
;MRAVEHTVARPVTYRDLGLFTGEPVVMTVHPAAAGAGIVLVRTDMPGSPEVPAQWGRVADAERRTMMLGAGNGATIWTVEHLLATFAGLGIDNARVELNGREVPILDGSAASLVAPLEEAGVVAQDRLRSWIRVRRPVRVENGIGTVVMEPAEGFVVHGTIDYP
;
A
#
# COMPACT_ATOMS: atom_id res chain seq x y z
N MET A 1 4.24 -1.16 18.85
CA MET A 1 3.24 -1.49 17.80
C MET A 1 1.84 -1.40 18.39
N ARG A 2 0.84 -0.89 17.63
CA ARG A 2 -0.51 -0.64 18.17
C ARG A 2 -1.30 -1.94 18.34
N ALA A 3 -1.96 -2.15 19.47
CA ALA A 3 -2.63 -3.43 19.77
C ALA A 3 -3.91 -3.67 18.95
N VAL A 4 -4.55 -2.59 18.50
CA VAL A 4 -5.80 -2.62 17.73
C VAL A 4 -5.59 -2.08 16.32
N GLU A 5 -6.51 -2.42 15.43
CA GLU A 5 -6.52 -1.91 14.07
C GLU A 5 -6.85 -0.43 14.01
N HIS A 6 -6.38 0.23 12.95
CA HIS A 6 -6.66 1.64 12.71
C HIS A 6 -7.09 1.92 11.28
N THR A 7 -7.79 3.04 11.13
CA THR A 7 -8.19 3.63 9.85
C THR A 7 -7.92 5.14 9.88
N VAL A 8 -7.94 5.80 8.73
CA VAL A 8 -7.94 7.28 8.67
C VAL A 8 -9.24 7.82 9.30
N ALA A 9 -9.20 8.98 9.94
CA ALA A 9 -10.38 9.56 10.60
C ALA A 9 -11.33 10.25 9.60
N ARG A 10 -10.76 10.89 8.57
CA ARG A 10 -11.48 11.57 7.49
C ARG A 10 -10.82 11.30 6.14
N PRO A 11 -11.56 11.41 5.02
CA PRO A 11 -10.99 11.21 3.69
C PRO A 11 -9.87 12.18 3.35
N VAL A 12 -8.87 11.72 2.59
CA VAL A 12 -7.74 12.52 2.08
C VAL A 12 -7.60 12.33 0.59
N THR A 13 -7.55 13.43 -0.17
CA THR A 13 -7.45 13.39 -1.63
C THR A 13 -6.12 13.92 -2.12
N TYR A 14 -5.50 13.17 -3.03
CA TYR A 14 -4.27 13.47 -3.76
C TYR A 14 -4.58 13.68 -5.24
N ARG A 15 -3.86 14.60 -5.88
CA ARG A 15 -4.00 14.88 -7.32
C ARG A 15 -2.61 15.08 -7.91
N ASP A 16 -2.25 14.22 -8.85
CA ASP A 16 -0.98 14.31 -9.59
C ASP A 16 -1.04 13.43 -10.85
N LEU A 17 0.10 13.17 -11.47
CA LEU A 17 0.29 12.26 -12.58
C LEU A 17 0.72 10.87 -12.09
N GLY A 18 0.41 9.83 -12.87
CA GLY A 18 1.11 8.55 -12.77
C GLY A 18 2.54 8.65 -13.30
N LEU A 19 3.51 7.96 -12.67
CA LEU A 19 4.91 7.97 -13.10
C LEU A 19 5.08 7.32 -14.47
N PHE A 20 4.44 6.16 -14.68
CA PHE A 20 4.59 5.38 -15.90
C PHE A 20 3.57 5.74 -16.96
N THR A 21 2.34 6.07 -16.57
CA THR A 21 1.29 6.43 -17.52
C THR A 21 1.38 7.89 -17.97
N GLY A 22 1.87 8.79 -17.13
CA GLY A 22 1.77 10.24 -17.34
C GLY A 22 0.33 10.77 -17.33
N GLU A 23 -0.65 9.94 -16.95
CA GLU A 23 -2.08 10.28 -16.92
C GLU A 23 -2.40 11.01 -15.60
N PRO A 24 -3.30 12.02 -15.60
CA PRO A 24 -3.79 12.63 -14.38
C PRO A 24 -4.59 11.65 -13.52
N VAL A 25 -4.25 11.58 -12.23
CA VAL A 25 -4.87 10.71 -11.24
C VAL A 25 -5.36 11.56 -10.05
N VAL A 26 -6.59 11.31 -9.66
CA VAL A 26 -7.20 11.72 -8.40
C VAL A 26 -7.35 10.47 -7.55
N MET A 27 -6.64 10.43 -6.42
CA MET A 27 -6.71 9.33 -5.46
C MET A 27 -7.32 9.84 -4.15
N THR A 28 -8.32 9.15 -3.60
CA THR A 28 -8.89 9.46 -2.29
C THR A 28 -8.79 8.27 -1.35
N VAL A 29 -8.17 8.47 -0.18
CA VAL A 29 -8.08 7.49 0.90
C VAL A 29 -9.22 7.74 1.87
N HIS A 30 -10.14 6.78 1.99
CA HIS A 30 -11.31 6.86 2.87
C HIS A 30 -11.13 5.97 4.11
N PRO A 31 -11.82 6.31 5.21
CA PRO A 31 -11.98 5.39 6.32
C PRO A 31 -12.62 4.07 5.86
N ALA A 32 -12.21 2.96 6.46
CA ALA A 32 -12.83 1.66 6.21
C ALA A 32 -13.16 0.94 7.53
N ALA A 33 -14.11 0.01 7.48
CA ALA A 33 -14.52 -0.79 8.63
C ALA A 33 -13.38 -1.69 9.14
N ALA A 34 -13.45 -2.06 10.42
CA ALA A 34 -12.47 -2.97 11.02
C ALA A 34 -12.45 -4.30 10.25
N GLY A 35 -11.25 -4.74 9.89
CA GLY A 35 -11.00 -5.93 9.11
C GLY A 35 -11.30 -5.88 7.62
N ALA A 36 -11.57 -4.71 7.07
CA ALA A 36 -11.63 -4.52 5.62
C ALA A 36 -10.26 -4.73 4.95
N GLY A 37 -9.17 -4.43 5.66
CA GLY A 37 -7.83 -4.32 5.08
C GLY A 37 -7.70 -3.10 4.16
N ILE A 38 -6.66 -3.10 3.33
CA ILE A 38 -6.45 -2.09 2.31
C ILE A 38 -7.09 -2.55 1.00
N VAL A 39 -8.11 -1.81 0.54
CA VAL A 39 -8.85 -2.11 -0.69
C VAL A 39 -8.73 -0.93 -1.64
N LEU A 40 -8.12 -1.15 -2.79
CA LEU A 40 -8.02 -0.16 -3.86
C LEU A 40 -9.22 -0.30 -4.80
N VAL A 41 -9.67 0.79 -5.41
CA VAL A 41 -10.89 0.83 -6.23
C VAL A 41 -10.70 1.69 -7.47
N ARG A 42 -10.92 1.11 -8.65
CA ARG A 42 -10.86 1.81 -9.95
C ARG A 42 -12.18 2.48 -10.28
N THR A 43 -12.36 3.74 -9.86
CA THR A 43 -13.63 4.46 -10.04
C THR A 43 -13.92 4.85 -11.48
N ASP A 44 -12.90 4.83 -12.34
CA ASP A 44 -12.99 5.09 -13.78
C ASP A 44 -13.53 3.89 -14.59
N MET A 45 -13.58 2.69 -14.00
CA MET A 45 -14.09 1.48 -14.65
C MET A 45 -15.56 1.21 -14.30
N PRO A 46 -16.36 0.62 -15.21
CA PRO A 46 -17.74 0.22 -14.92
C PRO A 46 -17.84 -0.68 -13.69
N GLY A 47 -18.74 -0.32 -12.77
CA GLY A 47 -18.95 -1.07 -11.53
C GLY A 47 -17.87 -0.83 -10.45
N SER A 48 -16.92 0.08 -10.68
CA SER A 48 -15.87 0.46 -9.73
C SER A 48 -15.18 -0.74 -9.08
N PRO A 49 -14.54 -1.61 -9.88
CA PRO A 49 -13.97 -2.86 -9.39
C PRO A 49 -12.94 -2.66 -8.28
N GLU A 50 -13.05 -3.52 -7.27
CA GLU A 50 -12.10 -3.58 -6.16
C GLU A 50 -10.86 -4.40 -6.51
N VAL A 51 -9.74 -3.96 -5.96
CA VAL A 51 -8.40 -4.54 -6.06
C VAL A 51 -7.83 -4.61 -4.63
N PRO A 52 -8.06 -5.71 -3.90
CA PRO A 52 -7.51 -5.88 -2.55
C PRO A 52 -5.98 -5.89 -2.58
N ALA A 53 -5.32 -5.14 -1.70
CA ALA A 53 -3.86 -5.10 -1.60
C ALA A 53 -3.35 -6.33 -0.82
N GLN A 54 -3.33 -7.48 -1.50
CA GLN A 54 -2.92 -8.77 -0.94
C GLN A 54 -1.73 -9.34 -1.72
N TRP A 55 -0.79 -9.98 -1.02
CA TRP A 55 0.43 -10.52 -1.63
C TRP A 55 0.14 -11.49 -2.79
N GLY A 56 -0.92 -12.30 -2.70
CA GLY A 56 -1.33 -13.24 -3.76
C GLY A 56 -1.93 -12.58 -5.00
N ARG A 57 -2.04 -11.25 -5.01
CA ARG A 57 -2.53 -10.42 -6.13
C ARG A 57 -1.41 -9.59 -6.76
N VAL A 58 -0.20 -9.67 -6.24
CA VAL A 58 0.96 -9.05 -6.85
C VAL A 58 1.22 -9.73 -8.19
N ALA A 59 1.44 -8.93 -9.22
CA ALA A 59 1.87 -9.39 -10.53
C ALA A 59 3.21 -8.77 -10.90
N ASP A 60 3.98 -9.50 -11.70
CA ASP A 60 5.26 -9.03 -12.21
C ASP A 60 5.06 -7.76 -13.04
N ALA A 61 5.77 -6.71 -12.65
CA ALA A 61 5.88 -5.48 -13.40
C ALA A 61 7.30 -4.94 -13.21
N GLU A 62 7.96 -4.58 -14.31
CA GLU A 62 9.29 -4.00 -14.21
C GLU A 62 9.23 -2.67 -13.45
N ARG A 63 10.11 -2.53 -12.45
CA ARG A 63 10.35 -1.30 -11.69
C ARG A 63 9.14 -0.74 -10.92
N ARG A 64 8.13 -1.57 -10.64
CA ARG A 64 6.95 -1.19 -9.83
C ARG A 64 6.24 -2.40 -9.25
N THR A 65 5.41 -2.19 -8.23
CA THR A 65 4.46 -3.22 -7.79
C THR A 65 3.11 -3.03 -8.49
N MET A 66 2.60 -4.09 -9.13
CA MET A 66 1.27 -4.11 -9.73
C MET A 66 0.35 -5.06 -8.96
N MET A 67 -0.87 -4.62 -8.70
CA MET A 67 -1.93 -5.41 -8.05
C MET A 67 -3.03 -5.78 -9.05
N LEU A 68 -3.44 -7.05 -9.02
CA LEU A 68 -4.52 -7.61 -9.83
C LEU A 68 -5.86 -7.63 -9.09
N GLY A 69 -6.91 -7.14 -9.75
CA GLY A 69 -8.28 -7.23 -9.29
C GLY A 69 -8.82 -8.65 -9.26
N ALA A 70 -10.00 -8.84 -8.66
CA ALA A 70 -10.63 -10.15 -8.47
C ALA A 70 -11.34 -10.66 -9.73
N GLY A 71 -10.56 -10.97 -10.79
CA GLY A 71 -11.12 -11.52 -12.04
C GLY A 71 -11.92 -10.51 -12.88
N ASN A 72 -11.80 -9.23 -12.55
CA ASN A 72 -12.53 -8.11 -13.18
C ASN A 72 -11.66 -7.32 -14.20
N GLY A 73 -10.44 -7.78 -14.47
CA GLY A 73 -9.47 -7.11 -15.35
C GLY A 73 -8.88 -5.81 -14.81
N ALA A 74 -9.30 -5.35 -13.62
CA ALA A 74 -8.75 -4.15 -13.00
C ALA A 74 -7.31 -4.40 -12.53
N THR A 75 -6.45 -3.41 -12.79
CA THR A 75 -5.08 -3.40 -12.27
C THR A 75 -4.76 -2.01 -11.73
N ILE A 76 -3.91 -1.99 -10.69
CA ILE A 76 -3.39 -0.76 -10.09
C ILE A 76 -1.88 -0.89 -9.89
N TRP A 77 -1.13 0.09 -10.37
CA TRP A 77 0.33 0.11 -10.42
C TRP A 77 0.91 1.06 -9.37
N THR A 78 2.19 0.87 -9.06
CA THR A 78 3.01 1.79 -8.25
C THR A 78 2.44 1.94 -6.83
N VAL A 79 1.93 0.84 -6.25
CA VAL A 79 1.28 0.84 -4.94
C VAL A 79 2.26 0.89 -3.75
N GLU A 80 3.53 0.63 -3.99
CA GLU A 80 4.56 0.42 -2.96
C GLU A 80 4.74 1.60 -2.01
N HIS A 81 4.77 2.85 -2.48
CA HIS A 81 4.92 4.02 -1.60
C HIS A 81 3.68 4.28 -0.75
N LEU A 82 2.49 4.03 -1.32
CA LEU A 82 1.23 4.12 -0.60
C LEU A 82 1.17 3.07 0.54
N LEU A 83 1.49 1.81 0.22
CA LEU A 83 1.49 0.73 1.19
C LEU A 83 2.57 0.91 2.27
N ALA A 84 3.75 1.41 1.90
CA ALA A 84 4.80 1.77 2.86
C ALA A 84 4.34 2.88 3.82
N THR A 85 3.62 3.89 3.29
CA THR A 85 3.04 4.96 4.11
C THR A 85 2.01 4.42 5.11
N PHE A 86 1.09 3.56 4.65
CA PHE A 86 0.11 2.94 5.54
C PHE A 86 0.77 2.06 6.61
N ALA A 87 1.79 1.28 6.24
CA ALA A 87 2.55 0.49 7.19
C ALA A 87 3.26 1.36 8.25
N GLY A 88 3.87 2.48 7.83
CA GLY A 88 4.55 3.43 8.70
C GLY A 88 3.61 4.16 9.67
N LEU A 89 2.43 4.58 9.19
CA LEU A 89 1.41 5.25 10.00
C LEU A 89 0.57 4.27 10.85
N GLY A 90 0.67 2.97 10.56
CA GLY A 90 -0.13 1.94 11.21
C GLY A 90 -1.59 1.97 10.81
N ILE A 91 -1.89 2.30 9.55
CA ILE A 91 -3.23 2.21 8.95
C ILE A 91 -3.44 0.77 8.48
N ASP A 92 -4.42 0.09 9.06
CA ASP A 92 -4.75 -1.31 8.75
C ASP A 92 -5.90 -1.42 7.76
N ASN A 93 -6.86 -0.49 7.85
CA ASN A 93 -8.07 -0.49 7.05
C ASN A 93 -8.18 0.83 6.30
N ALA A 94 -8.31 0.77 4.98
CA ALA A 94 -8.56 1.93 4.14
C ALA A 94 -9.20 1.51 2.82
N ARG A 95 -10.13 2.34 2.33
CA ARG A 95 -10.66 2.21 0.99
C ARG A 95 -10.08 3.32 0.12
N VAL A 96 -9.31 2.95 -0.90
CA VAL A 96 -8.56 3.88 -1.74
C VAL A 96 -9.20 3.94 -3.12
N GLU A 97 -9.88 5.03 -3.42
CA GLU A 97 -10.41 5.28 -4.75
C GLU A 97 -9.37 5.95 -5.63
N LEU A 98 -9.29 5.53 -6.90
CA LEU A 98 -8.51 6.23 -7.92
C LEU A 98 -9.21 6.13 -9.27
N ASN A 99 -9.17 7.23 -10.03
CA ASN A 99 -9.75 7.34 -11.37
C ASN A 99 -8.76 6.96 -12.48
N GLY A 100 -7.79 6.10 -12.17
CA GLY A 100 -6.73 5.68 -13.09
C GLY A 100 -6.06 4.40 -12.63
N ARG A 101 -5.23 3.81 -13.49
CA ARG A 101 -4.58 2.52 -13.22
C ARG A 101 -3.28 2.60 -12.41
N GLU A 102 -2.89 3.78 -11.97
CA GLU A 102 -1.61 4.03 -11.29
C GLU A 102 -1.83 4.97 -10.11
N VAL A 103 -1.16 4.72 -8.99
CA VAL A 103 -1.13 5.65 -7.84
C VAL A 103 -0.35 6.92 -8.24
N PRO A 104 -0.81 8.13 -7.86
CA PRO A 104 -0.10 9.36 -8.20
C PRO A 104 1.33 9.36 -7.65
N ILE A 105 2.30 9.81 -8.45
CA ILE A 105 3.73 9.76 -8.09
C ILE A 105 4.10 10.77 -7.02
N LEU A 106 3.43 11.92 -6.99
CA LEU A 106 3.75 13.04 -6.10
C LEU A 106 5.22 13.46 -6.26
N ASP A 107 5.96 13.58 -5.16
CA ASP A 107 7.39 13.87 -5.17
C ASP A 107 8.28 12.63 -5.39
N GLY A 108 7.69 11.46 -5.66
CA GLY A 108 8.39 10.20 -5.80
C GLY A 108 8.78 9.53 -4.48
N SER A 109 8.36 10.09 -3.34
CA SER A 109 8.60 9.55 -2.00
C SER A 109 7.30 9.28 -1.24
N ALA A 110 7.43 8.72 -0.02
CA ALA A 110 6.29 8.60 0.90
C ALA A 110 5.96 9.92 1.63
N ALA A 111 6.86 10.91 1.63
CA ALA A 111 6.72 12.11 2.48
C ALA A 111 5.45 12.91 2.13
N SER A 112 5.17 13.07 0.83
CA SER A 112 3.97 13.75 0.32
C SER A 112 2.65 13.02 0.64
N LEU A 113 2.70 11.73 0.97
CA LEU A 113 1.54 10.95 1.45
C LEU A 113 1.35 11.04 2.96
N VAL A 114 2.44 11.16 3.72
CA VAL A 114 2.40 11.12 5.19
C VAL A 114 1.68 12.34 5.77
N ALA A 115 2.10 13.55 5.42
CA ALA A 115 1.62 14.76 6.11
C ALA A 115 0.08 14.95 6.01
N PRO A 116 -0.57 14.79 4.84
CA PRO A 116 -2.02 14.90 4.76
C PRO A 116 -2.77 13.79 5.51
N LEU A 117 -2.22 12.57 5.61
CA LEU A 117 -2.81 11.48 6.39
C LEU A 117 -2.68 11.71 7.90
N GLU A 118 -1.55 12.26 8.36
CA GLU A 118 -1.38 12.65 9.76
C GLU A 118 -2.35 13.77 10.16
N GLU A 119 -2.51 14.79 9.31
CA GLU A 119 -3.47 15.87 9.50
C GLU A 119 -4.93 15.36 9.48
N ALA A 120 -5.21 14.33 8.69
CA ALA A 120 -6.50 13.67 8.70
C ALA A 120 -6.76 12.88 9.98
N GLY A 121 -5.69 12.44 10.65
CA GLY A 121 -5.73 11.63 11.85
C GLY A 121 -5.91 10.14 11.56
N VAL A 122 -5.36 9.32 12.46
CA VAL A 122 -5.46 7.86 12.43
C VAL A 122 -6.17 7.38 13.70
N VAL A 123 -7.33 6.76 13.55
CA VAL A 123 -8.22 6.40 14.67
C VAL A 123 -8.24 4.91 14.91
N ALA A 124 -8.32 4.52 16.18
CA ALA A 124 -8.41 3.13 16.61
C ALA A 124 -9.78 2.53 16.30
N GLN A 125 -9.81 1.23 16.06
CA GLN A 125 -11.02 0.45 15.83
C GLN A 125 -11.10 -0.68 16.85
N ASP A 126 -12.31 -1.15 17.16
CA ASP A 126 -12.54 -2.22 18.13
C ASP A 126 -12.27 -3.61 17.53
N ARG A 127 -11.04 -3.82 17.05
CA ARG A 127 -10.53 -5.09 16.53
C ARG A 127 -9.05 -5.21 16.84
N LEU A 128 -8.62 -6.36 17.35
CA LEU A 128 -7.21 -6.64 17.58
C LEU A 128 -6.45 -6.70 16.25
N ARG A 129 -5.30 -6.04 16.20
CA ARG A 129 -4.42 -6.08 15.04
C ARG A 129 -3.68 -7.41 14.98
N SER A 130 -3.68 -8.03 13.79
CA SER A 130 -2.94 -9.26 13.53
C SER A 130 -1.54 -8.97 13.00
N TRP A 131 -0.58 -9.82 13.35
CA TRP A 131 0.82 -9.67 12.97
C TRP A 131 1.39 -10.97 12.43
N ILE A 132 2.30 -10.87 11.45
CA ILE A 132 3.10 -11.99 10.99
C ILE A 132 4.37 -12.03 11.85
N ARG A 133 4.51 -13.08 12.67
CA ARG A 133 5.75 -13.34 13.42
C ARG A 133 6.62 -14.33 12.66
N VAL A 134 7.80 -13.88 12.23
CA VAL A 134 8.82 -14.75 11.64
C VAL A 134 9.36 -15.67 12.73
N ARG A 135 9.17 -17.00 12.56
CA ARG A 135 9.58 -18.02 13.54
C ARG A 135 10.88 -18.74 13.16
N ARG A 136 11.25 -18.70 11.88
CA ARG A 136 12.47 -19.31 11.33
C ARG A 136 12.96 -18.44 10.17
N PRO A 137 14.29 -18.42 9.90
CA PRO A 137 14.82 -17.70 8.76
C PRO A 137 14.19 -18.15 7.43
N VAL A 138 13.91 -17.18 6.56
CA VAL A 138 13.49 -17.39 5.16
C VAL A 138 14.44 -16.56 4.30
N ARG A 139 15.07 -17.20 3.32
CA ARG A 139 15.98 -16.56 2.38
C ARG A 139 15.50 -16.83 0.96
N VAL A 140 15.43 -15.77 0.16
CA VAL A 140 15.17 -15.83 -1.28
C VAL A 140 16.29 -15.07 -1.98
N GLU A 141 16.81 -15.66 -3.05
CA GLU A 141 17.88 -15.08 -3.85
C GLU A 141 17.54 -15.25 -5.32
N ASN A 142 17.79 -14.21 -6.10
CA ASN A 142 17.85 -14.27 -7.55
C ASN A 142 19.20 -13.69 -7.98
N GLY A 143 19.63 -13.91 -9.22
CA GLY A 143 20.97 -13.51 -9.69
C GLY A 143 21.30 -12.01 -9.60
N ILE A 144 20.38 -11.17 -9.11
CA ILE A 144 20.54 -9.72 -8.93
C ILE A 144 20.44 -9.27 -7.47
N GLY A 145 20.07 -10.14 -6.52
CA GLY A 145 19.90 -9.74 -5.14
C GLY A 145 19.39 -10.84 -4.20
N THR A 146 19.40 -10.51 -2.90
CA THR A 146 18.96 -11.42 -1.83
C THR A 146 17.99 -10.69 -0.89
N VAL A 147 16.92 -11.37 -0.49
CA VAL A 147 16.03 -10.96 0.60
C VAL A 147 16.08 -12.02 1.71
N VAL A 148 16.31 -11.58 2.95
CA VAL A 148 16.33 -12.45 4.14
C VAL A 148 15.34 -11.89 5.17
N MET A 149 14.51 -12.78 5.73
CA MET A 149 13.67 -12.49 6.90
C MET A 149 14.07 -13.42 8.03
N GLU A 150 14.39 -12.87 9.21
CA GLU A 150 14.83 -13.62 10.38
C GLU A 150 13.95 -13.32 11.60
N PRO A 151 13.87 -14.23 12.58
CA PRO A 151 13.17 -13.95 13.84
C PRO A 151 13.80 -12.76 14.59
N ALA A 152 12.96 -11.81 15.01
CA ALA A 152 13.36 -10.64 15.80
C ALA A 152 12.26 -10.23 16.79
N GLU A 153 12.63 -9.52 17.85
CA GLU A 153 11.69 -8.95 18.84
C GLU A 153 10.97 -7.69 18.34
N GLY A 154 11.40 -7.14 17.20
CA GLY A 154 10.81 -5.96 16.59
C GLY A 154 10.87 -6.02 15.06
N PHE A 155 10.42 -4.94 14.42
CA PHE A 155 10.54 -4.79 12.97
C PHE A 155 11.76 -3.91 12.65
N VAL A 156 12.76 -4.51 12.01
CA VAL A 156 13.99 -3.83 11.58
C VAL A 156 14.21 -4.18 10.12
N VAL A 157 14.53 -3.18 9.31
CA VAL A 157 14.84 -3.34 7.89
C VAL A 157 16.27 -2.87 7.67
N HIS A 158 17.11 -3.76 7.14
CA HIS A 158 18.45 -3.43 6.66
C HIS A 158 18.45 -3.55 5.13
N GLY A 159 18.97 -2.51 4.47
CA GLY A 159 19.12 -2.49 3.01
C GLY A 159 20.54 -2.12 2.65
N THR A 160 21.12 -2.86 1.73
CA THR A 160 22.39 -2.53 1.07
C THR A 160 22.11 -2.44 -0.42
N ILE A 161 22.50 -1.33 -1.02
CA ILE A 161 22.36 -1.10 -2.46
C ILE A 161 23.78 -0.98 -2.99
N ASP A 162 24.07 -1.73 -4.04
CA ASP A 162 25.27 -1.56 -4.85
C ASP A 162 24.82 -0.88 -6.15
N TYR A 163 25.05 0.43 -6.23
CA TYR A 163 24.71 1.24 -7.39
C TYR A 163 25.98 1.97 -7.87
N PRO A 164 26.36 1.84 -9.15
CA PRO A 164 27.58 2.43 -9.69
C PRO A 164 27.53 3.96 -9.79
#